data_AF-A0A949TY29-F1
#
_entry.id   AF-A0A949TY29-F1
#
_cell.length_a   1.000
_cell.length_b   1.000
_cell.length_c   1.000
_cell.angle_alpha   90.00
_cell.angle_beta   90.00
_cell.angle_gamma   90.00
#
_symmetry.space_group_name_H-M   'P 1'
#
loop_
_entity.id
_entity.type
_entity.pdbx_description
1 polymer ?
#
loop_
_entity_poly.entity_id
_entity_poly.type
_entity_poly.pdbx_seq_one_letter_code
_entity_poly.pdbx_strand_id
1 'polypeptide(L)'
;MIESRCGIICSECKYKEQMNCKGCVHISKPFWGEQCPVKFCCEDKELSHCGQCSSFPCDLLKQFAYDKEQGDKGKRIEQCKKWAFES
;
A
#
# COMPACT_ATOMS: atom_id res chain seq x y z
N MET A 1 -9.64 2.99 9.89
CA MET A 1 -9.08 1.61 9.82
C MET A 1 -8.22 1.52 8.58
N ILE A 2 -7.00 0.97 8.70
CA ILE A 2 -6.09 0.80 7.55
C ILE A 2 -6.28 -0.55 6.89
N GLU A 3 -6.22 -0.61 5.56
CA GLU A 3 -6.38 -1.87 4.81
C GLU A 3 -5.10 -2.36 4.14
N SER A 4 -4.16 -1.45 3.92
CA SER A 4 -2.84 -1.76 3.35
C SER A 4 -1.78 -0.80 3.84
N ARG A 5 -0.51 -1.15 3.60
CA ARG A 5 0.62 -0.28 3.96
C ARG A 5 0.82 0.87 2.97
N CYS A 6 0.39 0.71 1.72
CA CYS A 6 0.66 1.65 0.62
C CYS A 6 -0.50 2.58 0.27
N GLY A 7 -1.67 2.46 0.91
CA GLY A 7 -2.86 3.27 0.61
C GLY A 7 -3.84 2.62 -0.37
N ILE A 8 -3.59 1.41 -0.85
CA ILE A 8 -4.59 0.65 -1.59
C ILE A 8 -5.71 0.22 -0.63
N ILE A 9 -6.95 0.41 -1.05
CA ILE A 9 -8.12 -0.10 -0.35
C ILE A 9 -8.30 -1.57 -0.78
N CYS A 10 -7.97 -2.51 0.11
CA CYS A 10 -7.98 -3.93 -0.24
C CYS A 10 -9.40 -4.46 -0.47
N SER A 11 -10.41 -3.89 0.18
CA SER A 11 -11.82 -4.17 -0.02
C SER A 11 -12.30 -3.83 -1.44
N GLU A 12 -11.69 -2.85 -2.09
CA GLU A 12 -11.97 -2.46 -3.49
C GLU A 12 -11.00 -3.09 -4.51
N CYS A 13 -10.06 -3.93 -4.05
CA CYS A 13 -9.05 -4.53 -4.90
C CYS A 13 -9.58 -5.78 -5.61
N LYS A 14 -9.75 -5.71 -6.94
CA LYS A 14 -10.24 -6.83 -7.77
C LYS A 14 -9.36 -8.09 -7.68
N TYR A 15 -8.06 -7.93 -7.49
CA TYR A 15 -7.14 -9.07 -7.35
C TYR A 15 -7.34 -9.85 -6.04
N LYS A 16 -8.03 -9.26 -5.04
CA LYS A 16 -8.32 -9.93 -3.78
C LYS A 16 -9.13 -11.20 -4.02
N GLU A 17 -10.20 -11.10 -4.79
CA GLU A 17 -11.05 -12.23 -5.14
C GLU A 17 -10.41 -13.12 -6.21
N GLN A 18 -9.89 -12.51 -7.29
CA GLN A 18 -9.32 -13.25 -8.42
C GLN A 18 -8.14 -14.16 -8.03
N MET A 19 -7.31 -13.71 -7.08
CA MET A 19 -6.13 -14.44 -6.63
C MET A 19 -6.30 -15.07 -5.25
N ASN A 20 -7.53 -15.08 -4.70
CA ASN A 20 -7.81 -15.53 -3.33
C ASN A 20 -6.85 -14.92 -2.28
N CYS A 21 -6.53 -13.63 -2.45
CA CYS A 21 -5.61 -12.91 -1.60
C CYS A 21 -6.31 -12.45 -0.31
N LYS A 22 -5.65 -12.61 0.84
CA LYS A 22 -6.23 -12.29 2.17
C LYS A 22 -6.20 -10.79 2.51
N GLY A 23 -5.63 -9.95 1.64
CA GLY A 23 -5.44 -8.52 1.87
C GLY A 23 -4.04 -8.19 2.42
N CYS A 24 -3.56 -6.97 2.14
CA CYS A 24 -2.16 -6.57 2.37
C CYS A 24 -1.69 -6.77 3.82
N VAL A 25 -2.55 -6.50 4.80
CA VAL A 25 -2.22 -6.64 6.23
C VAL A 25 -2.25 -8.09 6.72
N HIS A 26 -2.82 -9.02 5.94
CA HIS A 26 -3.01 -10.43 6.32
C HIS A 26 -2.16 -11.41 5.50
N ILE A 27 -1.35 -10.92 4.57
CA ILE A 27 -0.43 -11.73 3.77
C ILE A 27 1.01 -11.38 4.14
N SER A 28 1.88 -12.38 4.19
CA SER A 28 3.33 -12.16 4.25
C SER A 28 3.91 -11.85 2.87
N LYS A 29 3.39 -12.52 1.84
CA LYS A 29 3.90 -12.50 0.45
C LYS A 29 2.79 -12.12 -0.54
N PRO A 30 3.03 -11.16 -1.47
CA PRO A 30 2.10 -10.85 -2.54
C PRO A 30 2.06 -11.96 -3.60
N PHE A 31 1.00 -12.03 -4.41
CA PHE A 31 0.91 -13.03 -5.48
C PHE A 31 1.89 -12.79 -6.64
N TRP A 32 2.37 -11.55 -6.79
CA TRP A 32 3.20 -11.10 -7.92
C TRP A 32 4.71 -11.09 -7.63
N GLY A 33 5.14 -11.54 -6.46
CA GLY A 33 6.57 -11.57 -6.11
C GLY A 33 6.83 -12.12 -4.72
N GLU A 34 8.10 -12.19 -4.34
CA GLU A 34 8.50 -12.69 -3.01
C GLU A 34 8.14 -11.73 -1.88
N GLN A 35 8.17 -10.42 -2.13
CA GLN A 35 7.91 -9.40 -1.12
C GLN A 35 7.41 -8.11 -1.76
N CYS A 36 6.46 -7.43 -1.10
CA CYS A 36 6.08 -6.07 -1.47
C CYS A 36 7.04 -5.06 -0.81
N PRO A 37 7.82 -4.27 -1.58
CA PRO A 37 8.84 -3.39 -1.02
C PRO A 37 8.22 -2.25 -0.19
N VAL A 38 7.03 -1.78 -0.55
CA VAL A 38 6.31 -0.75 0.24
C VAL A 38 5.86 -1.30 1.58
N LYS A 39 5.34 -2.54 1.60
CA LYS A 39 4.93 -3.23 2.84
C LYS A 39 6.12 -3.43 3.76
N PHE A 40 7.21 -3.99 3.22
CA PHE A 40 8.44 -4.22 3.96
C PHE A 40 8.99 -2.92 4.54
N CYS A 41 9.08 -1.84 3.75
CA CYS A 41 9.56 -0.54 4.22
C CYS A 41 8.71 0.04 5.36
N CYS A 42 7.39 -0.16 5.35
CA CYS A 42 6.55 0.27 6.47
C CYS A 42 6.77 -0.59 7.72
N GLU A 43 6.84 -1.92 7.56
CA GLU A 43 7.02 -2.85 8.69
C GLU A 43 8.40 -2.73 9.34
N ASP A 44 9.46 -2.55 8.54
CA ASP A 44 10.83 -2.29 8.98
C ASP A 44 10.94 -1.00 9.80
N LYS A 45 10.16 0.03 9.43
CA LYS A 45 10.08 1.31 10.14
C LYS A 45 9.01 1.33 11.23
N GLU A 46 8.36 0.21 11.50
CA GLU A 46 7.27 0.08 12.48
C GLU A 46 6.08 1.04 12.21
N LEU A 47 5.88 1.40 10.94
CA LEU A 47 4.80 2.28 10.49
C LEU A 47 3.57 1.48 10.07
N SER A 48 2.39 1.97 10.42
CA SER A 48 1.14 1.32 10.04
C SER A 48 0.86 1.47 8.55
N HIS A 49 1.19 2.60 7.95
CA HIS A 49 1.09 2.86 6.51
C HIS A 49 2.04 3.98 6.10
N CYS A 50 2.28 4.14 4.79
CA CYS A 50 3.20 5.15 4.26
C CYS A 50 2.86 6.58 4.66
N GLY A 51 1.59 6.88 4.97
CA GLY A 51 1.17 8.23 5.40
C GLY A 51 1.79 8.70 6.72
N GLN A 52 2.30 7.77 7.54
CA GLN A 52 3.04 8.09 8.78
C GLN A 52 4.55 8.26 8.55
N CYS A 53 5.04 8.03 7.33
CA CYS A 53 6.46 8.14 7.02
C CYS A 53 6.89 9.61 6.94
N SER A 54 8.01 9.96 7.56
CA SER A 54 8.57 11.32 7.51
C SER A 54 8.95 11.79 6.09
N SER A 55 9.27 10.85 5.20
CA SER A 55 9.60 11.14 3.79
C SER A 55 8.38 11.06 2.86
N PHE A 56 7.15 11.09 3.39
CA PHE A 56 5.94 10.89 2.61
C PHE A 56 5.55 12.13 1.75
N PRO A 57 5.14 11.95 0.48
CA PRO A 57 5.22 10.71 -0.30
C PRO A 57 6.65 10.46 -0.80
N CYS A 58 7.21 9.29 -0.49
CA CYS A 58 8.56 8.91 -0.93
C CYS A 58 8.55 8.36 -2.36
N ASP A 59 9.70 8.32 -3.01
CA ASP A 59 9.78 7.89 -4.42
C ASP A 59 9.36 6.45 -4.63
N LEU A 60 9.65 5.56 -3.68
CA LEU A 60 9.14 4.18 -3.71
C LEU A 60 7.62 4.14 -3.82
N LEU A 61 6.90 4.93 -3.00
CA LEU A 61 5.44 4.97 -3.07
C LEU A 61 4.97 5.61 -4.40
N LYS A 62 5.62 6.67 -4.85
CA LYS A 62 5.28 7.33 -6.13
C LYS A 62 5.45 6.38 -7.32
N GLN A 63 6.52 5.59 -7.36
CA GLN A 63 6.73 4.58 -8.41
C GLN A 63 5.55 3.63 -8.50
N PHE A 64 5.07 3.14 -7.35
CA PHE A 64 3.90 2.26 -7.28
C PHE A 64 2.58 2.97 -7.62
N ALA A 65 2.44 4.25 -7.27
CA ALA A 65 1.22 5.02 -7.52
C ALA A 65 1.08 5.49 -8.98
N TYR A 66 2.20 5.70 -9.66
CA TYR A 66 2.29 6.22 -11.04
C TYR A 66 2.89 5.21 -12.03
N ASP A 67 2.96 3.93 -11.65
CA ASP A 67 3.33 2.87 -12.57
C ASP A 67 2.43 2.89 -13.83
N LYS A 68 3.02 2.64 -15.00
CA LYS A 68 2.31 2.79 -16.28
C LYS A 68 1.18 1.79 -16.45
N GLU A 69 1.31 0.60 -15.88
CA GLU A 69 0.37 -0.51 -16.08
C GLU A 69 -0.54 -0.72 -14.86
N GLN A 70 0.01 -0.60 -13.65
CA GLN A 70 -0.65 -0.92 -12.38
C GLN A 70 -0.78 0.28 -11.43
N GLY A 71 -0.39 1.47 -11.88
CA GLY A 71 -0.54 2.70 -11.12
C GLY A 71 -2.00 3.14 -11.02
N ASP A 72 -2.35 3.82 -9.93
CA ASP A 72 -3.68 4.38 -9.70
C ASP A 72 -3.72 5.91 -9.82
N LYS A 73 -2.73 6.49 -10.51
CA LYS A 73 -2.59 7.94 -10.74
C LYS A 73 -2.54 8.74 -9.43
N GLY A 74 -1.93 8.16 -8.38
CA GLY A 74 -1.77 8.83 -7.09
C GLY A 74 -2.89 8.63 -6.08
N LYS A 75 -3.97 7.89 -6.40
CA LYS A 75 -5.08 7.63 -5.46
C LYS A 75 -4.61 7.01 -4.14
N ARG A 76 -3.65 6.07 -4.18
CA ARG A 76 -3.10 5.45 -2.96
C ARG A 76 -2.35 6.45 -2.07
N ILE A 77 -1.76 7.48 -2.67
CA ILE A 77 -1.10 8.57 -1.93
C ILE A 77 -2.17 9.40 -1.20
N GLU A 78 -3.24 9.78 -1.89
CA GLU A 78 -4.35 10.51 -1.26
C GLU A 78 -5.00 9.69 -0.14
N GLN A 79 -5.15 8.38 -0.32
CA GLN A 79 -5.66 7.51 0.74
C GLN A 79 -4.73 7.45 1.96
N CYS A 80 -3.41 7.39 1.74
CA CYS A 80 -2.44 7.48 2.84
C CYS A 80 -2.56 8.79 3.63
N LYS A 81 -2.83 9.92 2.96
CA LYS A 81 -3.06 11.21 3.62
C LYS A 81 -4.30 11.18 4.51
N LYS A 82 -5.40 10.60 4.02
CA LYS A 82 -6.63 10.44 4.80
C LYS A 82 -6.39 9.62 6.06
N TRP A 83 -5.77 8.44 5.92
CA TRP A 83 -5.44 7.60 7.07
C TRP A 83 -4.51 8.30 8.07
N ALA A 84 -3.55 9.09 7.59
CA ALA A 84 -2.65 9.84 8.47
C ALA A 84 -3.37 10.90 9.30
N PHE A 85 -4.44 11.50 8.74
CA PHE A 85 -5.26 12.49 9.44
C PHE A 85 -6.26 11.85 10.43
N GLU A 86 -6.66 10.62 10.17
CA GLU A 86 -7.58 9.85 11.02
C GLU A 86 -6.87 9.06 12.15
N SER A 87 -5.53 9.09 12.18
CA SER A 87 -4.69 8.32 13.12
C SER A 87 -4.24 9.12 14.34
#